data_AF-A0A7Z2ZW28-F1
#
_entry.id   AF-A0A7Z2ZW28-F1
#
_cell.length_a   1.000
_cell.length_b   1.000
_cell.length_c   1.000
_cell.angle_alpha   90.00
_cell.angle_beta   90.00
_cell.angle_gamma   90.00
#
_symmetry.space_group_name_H-M   'P 1'
#
loop_
_entity.id
_entity.type
_entity.pdbx_description
1 polymer ?
#
loop_
_entity_poly.entity_id
_entity_poly.type
_entity_poly.pdbx_seq_one_letter_code
_entity_poly.pdbx_strand_id
1 'polypeptide(L)'
;MKNRTITSIFLIVATSIAQAASPALGVGEPFIKAQEKLQAEGWRADLSAHAASGEYTGVERQLVQDGFAEVDYCSLGESLCVFQYIRNNACLRLHAKGEETRSMKIESWSNQCREKGASEDVNPLPADVRYAMQWRGDCDNFGQCEGMNEYLRNLEKKYAGQPAILKLLGAYDDSLQPGRRKAQ
;
A
#
# COMPACT_ATOMS: atom_id res chain seq x y z
N MET A 1 -4.65 -13.62 -71.97
CA MET A 1 -4.01 -13.24 -70.70
C MET A 1 -5.09 -13.16 -69.64
N LYS A 2 -5.05 -14.01 -68.61
CA LYS A 2 -6.16 -14.26 -67.67
C LYS A 2 -5.84 -13.60 -66.34
N ASN A 3 -6.45 -12.46 -66.05
CA ASN A 3 -6.23 -11.71 -64.81
C ASN A 3 -6.95 -12.41 -63.65
N ARG A 4 -6.19 -12.83 -62.63
CA ARG A 4 -6.71 -13.39 -61.38
C ARG A 4 -6.77 -12.27 -60.34
N THR A 5 -7.98 -11.88 -59.97
CA THR A 5 -8.25 -10.97 -58.86
C THR A 5 -8.12 -11.75 -57.55
N ILE A 6 -7.16 -11.38 -56.70
CA ILE A 6 -6.97 -11.97 -55.36
C ILE A 6 -7.69 -11.07 -54.36
N THR A 7 -8.82 -11.54 -53.83
CA THR A 7 -9.57 -10.86 -52.77
C THR A 7 -8.95 -11.23 -51.41
N SER A 8 -8.28 -10.27 -50.78
CA SER A 8 -7.71 -10.43 -49.43
C SER A 8 -8.78 -10.19 -48.37
N ILE A 9 -9.06 -11.21 -47.55
CA ILE A 9 -9.95 -11.13 -46.39
C ILE A 9 -9.14 -10.58 -45.21
N PHE A 10 -9.43 -9.35 -44.78
CA PHE A 10 -8.87 -8.77 -43.56
C PHE A 10 -9.65 -9.30 -42.34
N LEU A 11 -9.00 -10.12 -41.52
CA LEU A 11 -9.47 -10.57 -40.21
C LEU A 11 -9.23 -9.44 -39.19
N ILE A 12 -10.30 -8.73 -38.81
CA ILE A 12 -10.25 -7.72 -37.75
C ILE A 12 -10.29 -8.45 -36.42
N VAL A 13 -9.13 -8.59 -35.78
CA VAL A 13 -9.03 -9.06 -34.38
C VAL A 13 -9.41 -7.90 -33.47
N ALA A 14 -10.64 -7.93 -32.92
CA ALA A 14 -11.08 -6.98 -31.91
C ALA A 14 -10.39 -7.29 -30.58
N THR A 15 -9.26 -6.64 -30.30
CA THR A 15 -8.66 -6.61 -28.97
C THR A 15 -9.56 -5.78 -28.05
N SER A 16 -10.34 -6.46 -27.22
CA SER A 16 -11.12 -5.81 -26.17
C SER A 16 -10.17 -5.20 -25.15
N ILE A 17 -10.01 -3.87 -25.17
CA ILE A 17 -9.36 -3.13 -24.10
C ILE A 17 -10.32 -3.19 -22.91
N ALA A 18 -10.07 -4.11 -21.98
CA ALA A 18 -10.83 -4.19 -20.74
C ALA A 18 -10.53 -2.94 -19.89
N GLN A 19 -11.33 -1.89 -20.07
CA GLN A 19 -11.33 -0.74 -19.17
C GLN A 19 -11.84 -1.24 -17.83
N ALA A 20 -11.00 -1.22 -16.80
CA ALA A 20 -11.41 -1.60 -15.45
C ALA A 20 -12.60 -0.73 -15.05
N ALA A 21 -13.74 -1.34 -14.73
CA ALA A 21 -14.93 -0.62 -14.31
C ALA A 21 -14.60 0.25 -13.10
N SER A 22 -15.04 1.51 -13.15
CA SER A 22 -14.88 2.47 -12.06
C SER A 22 -15.54 1.91 -10.79
N PRO A 23 -14.85 1.94 -9.64
CA PRO A 23 -15.41 1.42 -8.40
C PRO A 23 -16.62 2.24 -7.95
N ALA A 24 -17.56 1.60 -7.25
CA ALA A 24 -18.78 2.23 -6.76
C ALA A 24 -18.52 3.06 -5.48
N LEU A 25 -17.75 4.14 -5.66
CA LEU A 25 -17.38 5.10 -4.62
C LEU A 25 -18.33 6.31 -4.60
N GLY A 26 -18.47 6.93 -3.43
CA GLY A 26 -19.29 8.11 -3.22
C GLY A 26 -18.57 9.20 -2.44
N VAL A 27 -18.61 10.43 -2.93
CA VAL A 27 -18.09 11.59 -2.18
C VAL A 27 -18.83 11.72 -0.85
N GLY A 28 -18.08 11.97 0.23
CA GLY A 28 -18.59 12.08 1.59
C GLY A 28 -18.82 10.76 2.31
N GLU A 29 -18.64 9.61 1.64
CA GLU A 29 -18.75 8.31 2.30
C GLU A 29 -17.57 8.06 3.26
N PRO A 30 -17.76 7.31 4.36
CA PRO A 30 -16.67 6.98 5.28
C PRO A 30 -15.56 6.19 4.57
N PHE A 31 -14.30 6.54 4.82
CA PHE A 31 -13.13 5.90 4.22
C PHE A 31 -13.12 4.38 4.44
N ILE A 32 -13.38 3.92 5.66
CA ILE A 32 -13.43 2.49 5.99
C ILE A 32 -14.43 1.74 5.09
N LYS A 33 -15.61 2.32 4.88
CA LYS A 33 -16.65 1.71 4.03
C LYS A 33 -16.23 1.68 2.56
N ALA A 34 -15.58 2.73 2.07
CA ALA A 34 -15.02 2.76 0.73
C ALA A 34 -13.94 1.69 0.55
N GLN A 35 -13.07 1.54 1.55
CA GLN A 35 -11.98 0.58 1.55
C GLN A 35 -12.50 -0.86 1.52
N GLU A 36 -13.51 -1.19 2.32
CA GLU A 36 -14.17 -2.50 2.31
C GLU A 36 -14.77 -2.82 0.93
N LYS A 37 -15.45 -1.85 0.30
CA LYS A 37 -15.97 -2.01 -1.07
C LYS A 37 -14.86 -2.29 -2.08
N LEU A 38 -13.78 -1.51 -2.01
CA LEU A 38 -12.64 -1.69 -2.90
C LEU A 38 -12.04 -3.09 -2.76
N GLN A 39 -11.83 -3.55 -1.52
CA GLN A 39 -11.35 -4.91 -1.27
C GLN A 39 -12.31 -5.98 -1.81
N ALA A 40 -13.62 -5.80 -1.61
CA ALA A 40 -14.64 -6.72 -2.13
C ALA A 40 -14.65 -6.77 -3.67
N GLU A 41 -14.33 -5.66 -4.32
CA GLU A 41 -14.17 -5.56 -5.79
C GLU A 41 -12.78 -6.01 -6.29
N GLY A 42 -11.94 -6.56 -5.40
CA GLY A 42 -10.64 -7.12 -5.74
C GLY A 42 -9.50 -6.09 -5.84
N TRP A 43 -9.73 -4.84 -5.47
CA TRP A 43 -8.64 -3.88 -5.28
C TRP A 43 -7.82 -4.23 -4.05
N ARG A 44 -6.51 -4.08 -4.15
CA ARG A 44 -5.56 -4.35 -3.07
C ARG A 44 -4.67 -3.14 -2.85
N ALA A 45 -4.17 -3.00 -1.62
CA ALA A 45 -3.15 -2.00 -1.32
C ALA A 45 -1.95 -2.16 -2.27
N ASP A 46 -1.48 -1.06 -2.83
CA ASP A 46 -0.23 -1.05 -3.57
C ASP A 46 0.95 -1.24 -2.59
N LEU A 47 1.73 -2.29 -2.79
CA LEU A 47 2.89 -2.59 -1.93
C LEU A 47 3.98 -1.49 -2.03
N SER A 48 3.99 -0.74 -3.13
CA SER A 48 4.88 0.38 -3.38
C SER A 48 4.28 1.73 -2.95
N ALA A 49 3.10 1.77 -2.30
CA ALA A 49 2.57 3.00 -1.71
C ALA A 49 3.59 3.61 -0.75
N HIS A 50 3.69 4.95 -0.67
CA HIS A 50 4.62 5.66 0.20
C HIS A 50 6.11 5.51 -0.14
N ALA A 51 6.50 4.74 -1.16
CA ALA A 51 7.91 4.53 -1.49
C ALA A 51 8.65 5.80 -1.92
N ALA A 52 7.93 6.80 -2.45
CA ALA A 52 8.48 8.10 -2.80
C ALA A 52 8.24 9.19 -1.74
N SER A 53 7.48 8.89 -0.68
CA SER A 53 7.05 9.88 0.32
C SER A 53 8.00 9.97 1.51
N GLY A 54 8.89 8.98 1.68
CA GLY A 54 9.90 8.96 2.74
C GLY A 54 9.46 8.14 3.94
N GLU A 55 9.59 8.73 5.13
CA GLU A 55 9.24 8.11 6.41
C GLU A 55 7.78 8.37 6.79
N TYR A 56 7.15 7.37 7.40
CA TYR A 56 5.78 7.50 7.91
C TYR A 56 5.77 8.38 9.15
N THR A 57 5.04 9.50 9.08
CA THR A 57 4.91 10.45 10.19
C THR A 57 3.45 10.83 10.43
N GLY A 58 3.16 11.38 11.61
CA GLY A 58 1.83 11.89 11.96
C GLY A 58 0.71 10.88 11.71
N VAL A 59 -0.28 11.27 10.90
CA VAL A 59 -1.47 10.47 10.56
C VAL A 59 -1.11 9.23 9.73
N GLU A 60 -0.08 9.29 8.90
CA GLU A 60 0.35 8.16 8.04
C GLU A 60 0.80 6.99 8.91
N ARG A 61 1.54 7.30 9.98
CA ARG A 61 1.98 6.31 10.97
C ARG A 61 0.79 5.61 11.63
N GLN A 62 -0.21 6.38 12.05
CA GLN A 62 -1.43 5.83 12.66
C GLN A 62 -2.19 4.93 11.67
N LEU A 63 -2.33 5.37 10.42
CA LEU A 63 -2.99 4.59 9.37
C LEU A 63 -2.32 3.23 9.13
N VAL A 64 -1.00 3.18 9.02
CA VAL A 64 -0.30 1.90 8.80
C VAL A 64 -0.37 0.99 10.02
N GLN A 65 -0.33 1.54 11.23
CA GLN A 65 -0.55 0.78 12.47
C GLN A 65 -1.96 0.19 12.54
N ASP A 66 -2.96 0.93 12.06
CA ASP A 66 -4.35 0.48 11.93
C ASP A 66 -4.57 -0.49 10.75
N GLY A 67 -3.52 -0.79 9.97
CA GLY A 67 -3.55 -1.76 8.87
C GLY A 67 -3.79 -1.18 7.47
N PHE A 68 -3.83 0.15 7.33
CA PHE A 68 -4.03 0.84 6.05
C PHE A 68 -2.70 1.13 5.36
N ALA A 69 -2.01 0.07 4.95
CA ALA A 69 -0.70 0.17 4.28
C ALA A 69 -0.78 0.74 2.86
N GLU A 70 -1.99 0.91 2.31
CA GLU A 70 -2.26 1.63 1.06
C GLU A 70 -2.02 3.14 1.12
N VAL A 71 -1.82 3.74 2.31
CA VAL A 71 -1.56 5.18 2.42
C VAL A 71 -0.26 5.53 1.67
N ASP A 72 -0.36 6.52 0.77
CA ASP A 72 0.77 7.01 -0.02
C ASP A 72 1.41 8.22 0.66
N TYR A 73 0.62 9.24 1.01
CA TYR A 73 1.04 10.35 1.86
C TYR A 73 -0.17 11.07 2.45
N CYS A 74 0.05 11.84 3.51
CA CYS A 74 -0.93 12.77 4.06
C CYS A 74 -0.40 14.21 4.09
N SER A 75 -1.22 15.16 3.63
CA SER A 75 -0.95 16.59 3.76
C SER A 75 -1.22 17.05 5.19
N LEU A 76 -0.21 17.61 5.86
CA LEU A 76 -0.31 18.13 7.23
C LEU A 76 -1.30 19.31 7.35
N GLY A 77 -1.48 20.11 6.30
CA GLY A 77 -2.28 21.34 6.35
C GLY A 77 -3.74 21.16 5.93
N GLU A 78 -4.04 20.16 5.11
CA GLU A 78 -5.37 19.98 4.52
C GLU A 78 -6.13 18.79 5.12
N SER A 79 -5.50 18.05 6.04
CA SER A 79 -5.99 16.78 6.58
C SER A 79 -6.39 15.81 5.44
N LEU A 80 -5.70 15.89 4.32
CA LEU A 80 -5.95 15.11 3.11
C LEU A 80 -4.94 13.97 3.04
N CYS A 81 -5.43 12.73 3.04
CA CYS A 81 -4.62 11.54 2.82
C CYS A 81 -4.91 10.95 1.45
N VAL A 82 -3.85 10.53 0.77
CA VAL A 82 -3.92 9.84 -0.52
C VAL A 82 -3.59 8.37 -0.30
N PHE A 83 -4.42 7.49 -0.86
CA PHE A 83 -4.28 6.05 -0.78
C PHE A 83 -4.15 5.45 -2.18
N GLN A 84 -3.30 4.45 -2.33
CA GLN A 84 -3.01 3.82 -3.61
C GLN A 84 -3.44 2.36 -3.60
N TYR A 85 -4.35 2.03 -4.52
CA TYR A 85 -4.80 0.67 -4.77
C TYR A 85 -4.43 0.20 -6.17
N ILE A 86 -4.29 -1.11 -6.32
CA ILE A 86 -4.03 -1.81 -7.57
C ILE A 86 -5.02 -2.95 -7.77
N ARG A 87 -5.40 -3.18 -9.02
CA ARG A 87 -6.19 -4.34 -9.45
C ARG A 87 -5.77 -4.71 -10.86
N ASN A 88 -5.14 -5.87 -11.04
CA ASN A 88 -4.51 -6.27 -12.29
C ASN A 88 -3.53 -5.17 -12.76
N ASN A 89 -3.70 -4.65 -13.98
CA ASN A 89 -2.89 -3.56 -14.53
C ASN A 89 -3.52 -2.17 -14.31
N ALA A 90 -4.56 -2.07 -13.49
CA ALA A 90 -5.20 -0.81 -13.14
C ALA A 90 -4.76 -0.32 -11.76
N CYS A 91 -4.69 0.99 -11.61
CA CYS A 91 -4.43 1.66 -10.35
C CYS A 91 -5.59 2.59 -10.00
N LEU A 92 -5.75 2.87 -8.71
CA LEU A 92 -6.74 3.79 -8.19
C LEU A 92 -6.08 4.62 -7.08
N ARG A 93 -6.04 5.93 -7.25
CA ARG A 93 -5.73 6.89 -6.18
C ARG A 93 -7.03 7.34 -5.55
N LEU A 94 -7.16 7.10 -4.25
CA LEU A 94 -8.29 7.50 -3.44
C LEU A 94 -7.85 8.64 -2.53
N HIS A 95 -8.62 9.72 -2.51
CA HIS A 95 -8.35 10.89 -1.68
C HIS A 95 -9.40 10.93 -0.58
N ALA A 96 -8.97 10.94 0.67
CA ALA A 96 -9.86 11.05 1.82
C ALA A 96 -9.41 12.17 2.76
N LYS A 97 -10.38 12.86 3.33
CA LYS A 97 -10.16 14.01 4.22
C LYS A 97 -10.60 13.70 5.64
N GLY A 98 -9.76 13.99 6.62
CA GLY A 98 -9.97 13.81 8.05
C GLY A 98 -8.66 13.58 8.80
N GLU A 99 -8.62 13.90 10.09
CA GLU A 99 -7.41 13.74 10.92
C GLU A 99 -7.31 12.34 11.53
N GLU A 100 -8.47 11.74 11.84
CA GLU A 100 -8.55 10.38 12.39
C GLU A 100 -9.17 9.43 11.38
N THR A 101 -8.61 8.22 11.28
CA THR A 101 -9.05 7.15 10.36
C THR A 101 -10.57 6.93 10.36
N ARG A 102 -11.22 6.99 11.53
CA ARG A 102 -12.67 6.76 11.68
C ARG A 102 -13.54 7.92 11.17
N SER A 103 -12.97 9.12 11.12
CA SER A 103 -13.64 10.35 10.70
C SER A 103 -13.42 10.66 9.21
N MET A 104 -12.43 10.01 8.59
CA MET A 104 -12.05 10.26 7.21
C MET A 104 -13.20 9.97 6.24
N LYS A 105 -13.37 10.87 5.27
CA LYS A 105 -14.39 10.75 4.22
C LYS A 105 -13.78 10.88 2.85
N ILE A 106 -14.33 10.16 1.88
CA ILE A 106 -13.89 10.23 0.49
C ILE A 106 -14.18 11.60 -0.08
N GLU A 107 -13.15 12.23 -0.64
CA GLU A 107 -13.26 13.51 -1.34
C GLU A 107 -13.27 13.29 -2.86
N SER A 108 -12.37 12.45 -3.35
CA SER A 108 -12.26 12.14 -4.78
C SER A 108 -11.48 10.85 -5.03
N TRP A 109 -11.48 10.38 -6.28
CA TRP A 109 -10.62 9.29 -6.73
C TRP A 109 -10.26 9.45 -8.20
N SER A 110 -9.14 8.86 -8.61
CA SER A 110 -8.69 8.85 -9.99
C SER A 110 -7.99 7.55 -10.34
N ASN A 111 -7.85 7.27 -11.63
CA ASN A 111 -7.05 6.17 -12.17
C ASN A 111 -5.62 6.62 -12.54
N GLN A 112 -5.19 7.78 -12.05
CA GLN A 112 -3.82 8.26 -12.25
C GLN A 112 -2.91 7.55 -11.24
N CYS A 113 -1.94 6.80 -11.75
CA CYS A 113 -0.99 6.10 -10.89
C CYS A 113 0.06 7.07 -10.38
N ARG A 114 0.66 6.74 -9.23
CA ARG A 114 1.86 7.45 -8.76
C ARG A 114 2.96 7.40 -9.83
N GLU A 115 3.66 8.52 -10.00
CA GLU A 115 4.93 8.52 -10.72
C GLU A 115 5.99 7.81 -9.88
N LYS A 116 6.68 6.83 -10.47
CA LYS A 116 7.81 6.19 -9.80
C LYS A 116 8.95 7.18 -9.73
N GLY A 117 9.49 7.39 -8.52
CA GLY A 117 10.64 8.28 -8.33
C GLY A 117 11.87 7.71 -9.03
N ALA A 118 12.75 8.57 -9.54
CA ALA A 118 13.99 8.13 -10.20
C ALA A 118 14.94 7.35 -9.28
N SER A 119 14.79 7.51 -7.96
CA SER A 119 15.55 6.84 -6.91
C SER A 119 14.78 5.71 -6.23
N GLU A 120 13.60 5.35 -6.75
CA GLU A 120 12.79 4.30 -6.14
C GLU A 120 13.36 2.92 -6.51
N ASP A 121 13.52 2.06 -5.50
CA ASP A 121 13.99 0.70 -5.71
C ASP A 121 13.10 -0.03 -6.72
N VAL A 122 13.72 -0.82 -7.60
CA VAL A 122 13.01 -1.57 -8.66
C VAL A 122 12.03 -2.61 -8.08
N ASN A 123 12.20 -2.96 -6.80
CA ASN A 123 11.31 -3.86 -6.06
C ASN A 123 11.33 -3.48 -4.56
N PRO A 124 10.58 -2.45 -4.14
CA PRO A 124 10.60 -2.02 -2.75
C PRO A 124 9.99 -3.11 -1.86
N LEU A 125 10.48 -3.22 -0.63
CA LEU A 125 9.79 -4.01 0.39
C LEU A 125 8.33 -3.53 0.52
N PRO A 126 7.39 -4.42 0.88
CA PRO A 126 6.02 -4.00 1.15
C PRO A 126 5.93 -2.82 2.12
N ALA A 127 4.96 -1.94 1.90
CA ALA A 127 4.75 -0.70 2.67
C ALA A 127 4.76 -0.90 4.19
N ASP A 128 4.07 -1.92 4.68
CA ASP A 128 4.00 -2.31 6.09
C ASP A 128 5.32 -2.90 6.63
N VAL A 129 6.06 -3.65 5.81
CA VAL A 129 7.41 -4.13 6.15
C VAL A 129 8.40 -2.96 6.24
N ARG A 130 8.34 -1.99 5.32
CA ARG A 130 9.15 -0.76 5.38
C ARG A 130 8.85 0.02 6.66
N TYR A 131 7.57 0.18 6.99
CA TYR A 131 7.17 0.81 8.24
C TYR A 131 7.69 0.05 9.46
N ALA A 132 7.63 -1.29 9.48
CA ALA A 132 8.20 -2.08 10.58
C ALA A 132 9.71 -1.83 10.78
N MET A 133 10.47 -1.65 9.69
CA MET A 133 11.90 -1.33 9.77
C MET A 133 12.12 0.08 10.32
N GLN A 134 11.31 1.07 9.91
CA GLN A 134 11.36 2.42 10.47
C GLN A 134 11.03 2.40 11.97
N TRP A 135 9.94 1.74 12.36
CA TRP A 135 9.50 1.67 13.76
C TRP A 135 10.55 1.01 14.66
N ARG A 136 11.26 0.00 14.15
CA ARG A 136 12.41 -0.59 14.84
C ARG A 136 13.50 0.43 15.10
N GLY A 137 13.87 1.24 14.09
CA GLY A 137 14.81 2.34 14.26
C GLY A 137 14.33 3.35 15.32
N ASP A 138 13.04 3.69 15.32
CA ASP A 138 12.46 4.60 16.31
C ASP A 138 12.48 4.01 17.74
N CYS A 139 12.23 2.70 17.87
CA CYS A 139 12.32 1.97 19.13
C CYS A 139 13.75 1.98 19.68
N ASP A 140 14.75 1.69 18.85
CA ASP A 140 16.15 1.63 19.27
C ASP A 140 16.70 3.02 19.65
N ASN A 141 16.32 4.06 18.90
CA ASN A 141 16.86 5.41 19.09
C ASN A 141 16.08 6.23 20.13
N PHE A 142 14.77 6.01 20.26
CA PHE A 142 13.87 6.87 21.04
C PHE A 142 12.99 6.10 22.04
N GLY A 143 13.11 4.77 22.14
CA GLY A 143 12.34 3.95 23.05
C GLY A 143 10.85 3.80 22.69
N GLN A 144 10.45 4.16 21.46
CA GLN A 144 9.06 4.12 21.00
C GLN A 144 8.61 2.71 20.59
N CYS A 145 8.69 1.74 21.49
CA CYS A 145 8.53 0.31 21.18
C CYS A 145 7.12 -0.25 21.43
N GLU A 146 6.19 0.56 21.97
CA GLU A 146 4.85 0.11 22.37
C GLU A 146 4.08 -0.50 21.19
N GLY A 147 3.47 -1.67 21.35
CA GLY A 147 2.69 -2.33 20.29
C GLY A 147 3.51 -3.00 19.17
N MET A 148 4.82 -2.72 19.05
CA MET A 148 5.67 -3.24 17.98
C MET A 148 5.67 -4.78 17.90
N ASN A 149 5.73 -5.47 19.04
CA ASN A 149 5.72 -6.94 19.08
C ASN A 149 4.42 -7.54 18.52
N GLU A 150 3.28 -6.89 18.76
CA GLU A 150 2.01 -7.34 18.21
C GLU A 150 1.95 -7.10 16.70
N TYR A 151 2.41 -5.93 16.27
CA TYR A 151 2.52 -5.57 14.86
C TYR A 151 3.39 -6.57 14.08
N LEU A 152 4.59 -6.89 14.59
CA LEU A 152 5.51 -7.84 13.97
C LEU A 152 4.88 -9.25 13.86
N ARG A 153 4.22 -9.75 14.90
CA ARG A 153 3.51 -11.04 14.85
C ARG A 153 2.41 -11.06 13.77
N ASN A 154 1.72 -9.94 13.58
CA ASN A 154 0.69 -9.83 12.54
C ASN A 154 1.32 -9.85 11.14
N LEU A 155 2.47 -9.19 10.96
CA LEU A 155 3.23 -9.26 9.70
C LEU A 155 3.78 -10.66 9.43
N GLU A 156 4.33 -11.35 10.44
CA GLU A 156 4.82 -12.72 10.28
C GLU A 156 3.72 -13.66 9.80
N LYS A 157 2.50 -13.53 10.36
CA LYS A 157 1.32 -14.28 9.87
C LYS A 157 0.97 -13.91 8.44
N LYS A 158 0.94 -12.61 8.10
CA LYS A 158 0.63 -12.12 6.75
C LYS A 158 1.64 -12.63 5.71
N TYR A 159 2.90 -12.72 6.08
CA TYR A 159 4.02 -13.06 5.20
C TYR A 159 4.57 -14.48 5.43
N ALA A 160 3.80 -15.37 6.06
CA ALA A 160 4.25 -16.74 6.40
C ALA A 160 4.79 -17.54 5.20
N GLY A 161 4.32 -17.25 3.98
CA GLY A 161 4.80 -17.87 2.73
C GLY A 161 5.99 -17.18 2.06
N GLN A 162 6.58 -16.14 2.66
CA GLN A 162 7.62 -15.30 2.06
C GLN A 162 8.89 -15.29 2.91
N PRO A 163 9.77 -16.29 2.78
CA PRO A 163 10.92 -16.47 3.69
C PRO A 163 11.90 -15.30 3.67
N ALA A 164 12.02 -14.58 2.54
CA ALA A 164 12.85 -13.38 2.46
C ALA A 164 12.34 -12.26 3.38
N ILE A 165 11.02 -12.06 3.46
CA ILE A 165 10.40 -11.07 4.36
C ILE A 165 10.51 -11.56 5.81
N LEU A 166 10.21 -12.82 6.09
CA LEU A 166 10.32 -13.38 7.44
C LEU A 166 11.73 -13.23 8.01
N LYS A 167 12.77 -13.41 7.18
CA LYS A 167 14.15 -13.16 7.58
C LYS A 167 14.39 -11.70 8.00
N LEU A 168 13.81 -10.73 7.30
CA LEU A 168 13.92 -9.31 7.64
C LEU A 168 13.14 -8.94 8.91
N LEU A 169 11.95 -9.53 9.09
CA LEU A 169 11.14 -9.36 10.29
C LEU A 169 11.84 -9.97 11.51
N GLY A 170 12.39 -11.18 11.39
CA GLY A 170 13.05 -11.92 12.47
C GLY A 170 14.51 -11.54 12.77
N ALA A 171 15.17 -10.76 11.90
CA ALA A 171 16.57 -10.30 12.12
C ALA A 171 16.76 -9.38 13.35
N TYR A 172 15.72 -9.14 14.15
CA TYR A 172 15.75 -8.32 15.36
C TYR A 172 15.67 -9.13 16.67
N ASP A 173 15.50 -10.45 16.63
CA ASP A 173 15.28 -11.29 17.83
C ASP A 173 16.55 -11.95 18.40
N ASP A 174 17.71 -11.29 18.42
CA ASP A 174 18.88 -11.87 19.12
C ASP A 174 19.83 -10.89 19.84
N SER A 175 19.67 -9.57 19.70
CA SER A 175 20.60 -8.59 20.29
C SER A 175 19.99 -7.49 21.16
N LEU A 176 18.67 -7.32 21.20
CA LEU A 176 18.04 -6.19 21.91
C LEU A 176 16.84 -6.61 22.78
N GLN A 177 17.11 -7.44 23.78
CA GLN A 177 16.41 -7.30 25.07
C GLN A 177 17.29 -6.47 26.01
N PRO A 178 17.10 -5.14 26.12
CA PRO A 178 17.70 -4.37 27.21
C PRO A 178 16.96 -4.76 28.50
N GLY A 179 17.37 -5.87 29.14
CA GLY A 179 16.74 -6.32 30.38
C GLY A 179 17.04 -7.74 30.85
N ARG A 180 17.49 -8.67 29.99
CA ARG A 180 18.00 -9.97 30.48
C ARG A 180 19.43 -9.83 30.95
N ARG A 181 19.59 -9.34 32.19
CA ARG A 181 20.75 -9.76 33.01
C ARG A 181 20.72 -11.29 33.03
N LYS A 182 21.79 -11.91 32.54
CA LYS A 182 22.07 -13.32 32.81
C LYS A 182 22.03 -13.49 34.33
N ALA A 183 21.01 -14.16 34.84
CA ALA A 183 21.10 -14.77 36.16
C ALA A 183 22.18 -15.86 36.07
N GLN A 184 22.98 -15.93 37.14
CA GLN A 184 24.22 -16.70 37.33
C GLN A 184 24.24 -18.08 36.68
#